data_AF-A0A2A4VLG4-F1
#
_entry.id   AF-A0A2A4VLG4-F1
#
_cell.length_a   1.000
_cell.length_b   1.000
_cell.length_c   1.000
_cell.angle_alpha   90.00
_cell.angle_beta   90.00
_cell.angle_gamma   90.00
#
_symmetry.space_group_name_H-M   'P 1'
#
loop_
_entity.id
_entity.type
_entity.pdbx_description
1 polymer ?
#
loop_
_entity_poly.entity_id
_entity_poly.type
_entity_poly.pdbx_seq_one_letter_code
_entity_poly.pdbx_strand_id
1 'polypeptide(L)'
;MKVAQKKLFVKCWKAEYQATVKVHQLQERSDAAYRYGRPTARLENSLNVWTKKQSAACEPLIELIQSGLIGEDATVLCDELLGDLGGYVADCYHCMWQDFKPENAA
;
A
#
# COMPACT_ATOMS: atom_id res chain seq x y z
N MET A 1 -17.32 6.76 8.08
CA MET A 1 -17.02 5.79 7.01
C MET A 1 -18.01 4.62 6.98
N LYS A 2 -18.57 4.28 5.81
CA LYS A 2 -19.51 3.16 5.58
C LYS A 2 -18.78 1.81 5.62
N VAL A 3 -19.50 0.72 5.94
CA VAL A 3 -18.93 -0.65 6.01
C VAL A 3 -18.21 -1.09 4.74
N ALA A 4 -18.78 -0.79 3.56
CA ALA A 4 -18.15 -1.12 2.27
C ALA A 4 -16.79 -0.43 2.09
N GLN A 5 -16.69 0.84 2.49
CA GLN A 5 -15.45 1.62 2.45
C GLN A 5 -14.41 1.04 3.42
N LYS A 6 -14.83 0.68 4.66
CA LYS A 6 -13.93 0.01 5.62
C LYS A 6 -13.34 -1.28 5.06
N LYS A 7 -14.19 -2.13 4.46
CA LYS A 7 -13.76 -3.39 3.85
C LYS A 7 -12.79 -3.17 2.69
N LEU A 8 -13.06 -2.19 1.84
CA LEU A 8 -12.18 -1.84 0.72
C LEU A 8 -10.85 -1.29 1.22
N PHE A 9 -10.88 -0.36 2.18
CA PHE A 9 -9.69 0.21 2.82
C PHE A 9 -8.76 -0.88 3.37
N VAL A 10 -9.30 -1.78 4.19
CA VAL A 10 -8.54 -2.89 4.79
C VAL A 10 -8.03 -3.86 3.73
N LYS A 11 -8.84 -4.17 2.72
CA LYS A 11 -8.44 -5.06 1.62
C LYS A 11 -7.26 -4.47 0.84
N CYS A 12 -7.32 -3.19 0.49
CA CYS A 12 -6.26 -2.49 -0.22
C CYS A 12 -4.96 -2.48 0.60
N TRP A 13 -5.02 -2.12 1.88
CA TRP A 13 -3.83 -2.12 2.73
C TRP A 13 -3.20 -3.49 2.94
N LYS A 14 -4.01 -4.55 3.07
CA LYS A 14 -3.49 -5.93 3.11
C LYS A 14 -2.80 -6.32 1.80
N ALA A 15 -3.35 -5.92 0.67
CA ALA A 15 -2.76 -6.18 -0.65
C ALA A 15 -1.47 -5.37 -0.87
N GLU A 16 -1.47 -4.10 -0.48
CA GLU A 16 -0.31 -3.21 -0.53
C GLU A 16 0.82 -3.79 0.33
N TYR A 17 0.55 -4.09 1.61
CA TYR A 17 1.54 -4.68 2.51
C TYR A 17 2.13 -5.99 1.98
N GLN A 18 1.28 -6.88 1.47
CA GLN A 18 1.74 -8.13 0.86
C GLN A 18 2.67 -7.87 -0.34
N ALA A 19 2.33 -6.90 -1.18
CA ALA A 19 3.17 -6.51 -2.31
C ALA A 19 4.50 -5.91 -1.83
N THR A 20 4.49 -5.04 -0.82
CA THR A 20 5.67 -4.43 -0.20
C THR A 20 6.63 -5.47 0.35
N VAL A 21 6.14 -6.44 1.12
CA VAL A 21 6.96 -7.55 1.62
C VAL A 21 7.59 -8.34 0.46
N LYS A 22 6.82 -8.58 -0.61
CA LYS A 22 7.33 -9.32 -1.79
C LYS A 22 8.35 -8.52 -2.59
N VAL A 23 8.14 -7.22 -2.77
CA VAL A 23 9.09 -6.30 -3.40
C VAL A 23 10.40 -6.32 -2.62
N HIS A 24 10.36 -6.14 -1.29
CA HIS A 24 11.56 -6.15 -0.46
C HIS A 24 12.35 -7.47 -0.59
N GLN A 25 11.66 -8.62 -0.48
CA GLN A 25 12.28 -9.94 -0.65
C GLN A 25 12.92 -10.12 -2.05
N LEU A 26 12.28 -9.60 -3.10
CA LEU A 26 12.81 -9.69 -4.46
C LEU A 26 13.97 -8.73 -4.67
N GLN A 27 13.94 -7.55 -4.06
CA GLN A 27 15.02 -6.57 -4.09
C GLN A 27 16.29 -7.16 -3.46
N GLU A 28 16.19 -7.71 -2.25
CA GLU A 28 17.32 -8.37 -1.57
C GLU A 28 17.94 -9.48 -2.42
N ARG A 29 17.10 -10.30 -3.05
CA ARG A 29 17.55 -11.38 -3.95
C ARG A 29 18.18 -10.84 -5.22
N SER A 30 17.63 -9.78 -5.79
CA SER A 30 18.18 -9.10 -6.96
C SER A 30 19.56 -8.54 -6.63
N ASP A 31 19.68 -7.80 -5.53
CA ASP A 31 20.94 -7.20 -5.07
C ASP A 31 22.01 -8.26 -4.80
N ALA A 32 21.64 -9.37 -4.17
CA ALA A 32 22.54 -10.51 -3.99
C ALA A 32 22.98 -11.09 -5.35
N ALA A 33 22.05 -11.29 -6.30
CA ALA A 33 22.35 -11.80 -7.62
C ALA A 33 23.33 -10.89 -8.39
N TYR A 34 23.13 -9.57 -8.29
CA TYR A 34 24.05 -8.57 -8.84
C TYR A 34 25.45 -8.66 -8.21
N ARG A 35 25.54 -8.77 -6.87
CA ARG A 35 26.83 -8.92 -6.16
C ARG A 35 27.60 -10.18 -6.56
N TYR A 36 26.90 -11.27 -6.88
CA TYR A 36 27.52 -12.52 -7.35
C TYR A 36 27.73 -12.56 -8.88
N GLY A 37 27.45 -11.47 -9.61
CA GLY A 37 27.62 -11.39 -11.06
C GLY A 37 26.65 -12.27 -11.86
N ARG A 38 25.48 -12.60 -11.28
CA ARG A 38 24.45 -13.44 -11.90
C ARG A 38 23.08 -12.74 -11.92
N PRO A 39 22.96 -11.52 -12.48
CA PRO A 39 21.66 -10.86 -12.59
C PRO A 39 20.69 -11.74 -13.38
N THR A 40 19.41 -11.71 -13.01
CA THR A 40 18.41 -12.54 -13.70
C THR A 40 17.21 -11.69 -14.11
N ALA A 41 16.94 -11.67 -15.41
CA ALA A 41 15.74 -11.01 -15.97
C ALA A 41 14.44 -11.52 -15.33
N ARG A 42 14.44 -12.76 -14.82
CA ARG A 42 13.30 -13.32 -14.07
C ARG A 42 13.05 -12.59 -12.75
N LEU A 43 14.09 -12.26 -11.99
CA LEU A 43 13.94 -11.51 -10.74
C LEU A 43 13.46 -10.09 -11.02
N GLU A 44 14.02 -9.43 -12.03
CA GLU A 44 13.64 -8.08 -12.45
C GLU A 44 12.18 -8.02 -12.93
N ASN A 45 11.76 -8.96 -13.79
CA ASN A 45 10.38 -9.06 -14.23
C ASN A 45 9.43 -9.32 -13.05
N SER A 46 9.84 -10.16 -12.09
CA SER A 46 9.05 -10.41 -10.90
C SER A 46 8.93 -9.15 -10.04
N LEU A 47 10.03 -8.43 -9.82
CA LEU A 47 10.06 -7.18 -9.07
C LEU A 47 9.12 -6.16 -9.71
N ASN A 48 9.23 -5.94 -11.02
CA ASN A 48 8.35 -5.04 -11.77
C ASN A 48 6.87 -5.40 -11.64
N VAL A 49 6.52 -6.69 -11.70
CA VAL A 49 5.13 -7.15 -11.52
C VAL A 49 4.61 -6.84 -10.12
N TRP A 50 5.42 -7.08 -9.08
CA TRP A 50 4.99 -6.84 -7.71
C TRP A 50 4.95 -5.36 -7.35
N THR A 51 5.87 -4.54 -7.87
CA THR A 51 5.79 -3.07 -7.75
C THR A 51 4.51 -2.54 -8.39
N LYS A 52 4.13 -3.03 -9.59
CA LYS A 52 2.85 -2.66 -10.21
C LYS A 52 1.64 -3.04 -9.35
N LYS A 53 1.68 -4.22 -8.71
CA LYS A 53 0.62 -4.64 -7.78
C LYS A 53 0.54 -3.77 -6.53
N GLN A 54 1.70 -3.34 -6.01
CA GLN A 54 1.74 -2.41 -4.88
C GLN A 54 1.05 -1.10 -5.24
N SER A 55 1.42 -0.48 -6.38
CA SER A 55 0.79 0.75 -6.86
C SER A 55 -0.71 0.59 -7.11
N ALA A 56 -1.11 -0.51 -7.78
CA ALA A 56 -2.52 -0.79 -8.07
C ALA A 56 -3.37 -1.03 -6.81
N ALA A 57 -2.77 -1.47 -5.70
CA ALA A 57 -3.48 -1.61 -4.42
C ALA A 57 -3.83 -0.24 -3.80
N CYS A 58 -3.04 0.79 -4.11
CA CYS A 58 -3.25 2.16 -3.63
C CYS A 58 -4.24 2.95 -4.47
N GLU A 59 -4.41 2.64 -5.76
CA GLU A 59 -5.31 3.40 -6.66
C GLU A 59 -6.74 3.56 -6.09
N PRO A 60 -7.42 2.50 -5.58
CA PRO A 60 -8.74 2.67 -5.00
C PRO A 60 -8.74 3.50 -3.71
N LEU A 61 -7.64 3.50 -2.95
CA LEU A 61 -7.53 4.33 -1.74
C LEU A 61 -7.45 5.80 -2.13
N ILE A 62 -6.65 6.12 -3.15
CA ILE A 62 -6.51 7.48 -3.68
C ILE A 62 -7.87 8.01 -4.15
N GLU A 63 -8.62 7.22 -4.92
CA GLU A 63 -9.98 7.58 -5.36
C GLU A 63 -10.92 7.85 -4.17
N LEU A 64 -10.86 7.03 -3.11
CA LEU A 64 -11.67 7.23 -1.91
C LEU A 64 -11.27 8.49 -1.13
N ILE A 65 -9.98 8.83 -1.07
CA ILE A 65 -9.48 10.04 -0.42
C ILE A 65 -9.95 11.27 -1.19
N GLN A 66 -9.70 11.30 -2.51
CA GLN A 66 -10.03 12.43 -3.38
C GLN A 66 -11.53 12.69 -3.46
N SER A 67 -12.36 11.65 -3.33
CA SER A 67 -13.82 11.78 -3.25
C SER A 67 -14.35 12.16 -1.87
N GLY A 68 -13.48 12.31 -0.86
CA GLY A 68 -13.86 12.61 0.52
C GLY A 68 -14.62 11.47 1.20
N LEU A 69 -14.57 10.26 0.65
CA LEU A 69 -15.28 9.09 1.17
C LEU A 69 -14.56 8.45 2.37
N ILE A 70 -13.26 8.72 2.51
CA ILE A 70 -12.46 8.38 3.69
C ILE A 70 -11.69 9.63 4.15
N GLY A 71 -11.66 9.85 5.46
CA GLY A 71 -10.97 10.96 6.10
C GLY A 71 -9.69 10.52 6.78
N GLU A 72 -8.97 11.47 7.38
CA GLU A 72 -7.72 11.22 8.12
C GLU A 72 -7.88 10.15 9.22
N ASP A 73 -9.08 10.08 9.83
CA ASP A 73 -9.45 9.12 10.87
C ASP A 73 -9.68 7.68 10.36
N ALA A 74 -9.52 7.40 9.06
CA ALA A 74 -9.81 6.10 8.48
C ALA A 74 -9.02 4.95 9.11
N THR A 75 -7.80 5.21 9.57
CA THR A 75 -6.94 4.23 10.26
C THR A 75 -7.52 3.86 11.61
N VAL A 76 -7.91 4.85 12.41
CA VAL A 76 -8.58 4.67 13.71
C VAL A 76 -9.91 3.92 13.54
N LEU A 77 -10.70 4.30 12.53
CA LEU A 77 -11.99 3.65 12.25
C LEU A 77 -11.88 2.20 11.75
N CYS A 78 -10.69 1.77 11.33
CA CYS A 78 -10.42 0.43 10.80
C CYS A 78 -9.43 -0.39 11.65
N ASP A 79 -8.97 0.13 12.79
CA ASP A 79 -7.88 -0.46 13.58
C ASP A 79 -8.12 -1.95 13.89
N GLU A 80 -9.30 -2.28 14.43
CA GLU A 80 -9.70 -3.67 14.72
C GLU A 80 -9.67 -4.59 13.48
N LEU A 81 -9.97 -4.06 12.29
CA LEU A 81 -10.00 -4.84 11.03
C LEU A 81 -8.61 -5.00 10.40
N LEU A 82 -7.71 -4.06 10.69
CA LEU A 82 -6.32 -4.08 10.28
C LEU A 82 -5.52 -5.06 11.16
N GLY A 83 -5.86 -5.16 12.44
CA GLY A 83 -5.15 -6.02 13.40
C GLY A 83 -3.68 -5.61 13.48
N ASP A 84 -2.78 -6.56 13.32
CA ASP A 84 -1.32 -6.32 13.41
C ASP A 84 -0.80 -5.30 12.39
N LEU A 85 -1.56 -5.01 11.32
CA LEU A 85 -1.19 -3.99 10.33
C LEU A 85 -1.56 -2.57 10.75
N GLY A 86 -2.27 -2.37 11.86
CA GLY A 86 -2.76 -1.05 12.29
C GLY A 86 -1.67 0.01 12.36
N GLY A 87 -0.54 -0.31 13.01
CA GLY A 87 0.61 0.60 13.12
C GLY A 87 1.24 0.94 11.76
N TYR A 88 1.52 -0.08 10.95
CA TYR A 88 2.07 0.11 9.59
C TYR A 88 1.17 1.03 8.75
N VAL A 89 -0.14 0.76 8.77
CA VAL A 89 -1.10 1.54 7.98
C VAL A 89 -1.22 2.97 8.53
N ALA A 90 -1.17 3.18 9.84
CA ALA A 90 -1.16 4.53 10.42
C ALA A 90 0.05 5.35 9.95
N ASP A 91 1.24 4.75 9.96
CA ASP A 91 2.48 5.40 9.53
C ASP A 91 2.44 5.78 8.03
N CYS A 92 1.89 4.90 7.19
CA CYS A 92 1.85 5.12 5.74
C CYS A 92 0.68 5.98 5.27
N TYR A 93 -0.51 5.81 5.87
CA TYR A 93 -1.72 6.46 5.39
C TYR A 93 -1.72 7.97 5.59
N HIS A 94 -1.10 8.48 6.65
CA HIS A 94 -1.10 9.92 6.93
C HIS A 94 -0.51 10.72 5.75
N CYS A 95 0.65 10.31 5.24
CA CYS A 95 1.28 10.95 4.09
C CYS A 95 0.41 10.83 2.83
N MET A 96 -0.13 9.63 2.56
CA MET A 96 -1.03 9.42 1.42
C MET A 96 -2.28 10.30 1.50
N TRP A 97 -2.88 10.45 2.68
CA TRP A 97 -4.03 11.32 2.86
C TRP A 97 -3.68 12.78 2.63
N GLN A 98 -2.54 13.26 3.16
CA GLN A 98 -2.08 14.64 2.92
C GLN A 98 -1.86 14.95 1.43
N ASP A 99 -1.29 13.99 0.69
CA ASP A 99 -0.98 14.15 -0.74
C ASP A 99 -2.24 14.20 -1.62
N PHE A 100 -3.32 13.51 -1.23
CA PHE A 100 -4.49 13.28 -2.08
C PHE A 100 -5.81 13.84 -1.52
N LYS A 101 -5.82 14.43 -0.33
CA LYS A 101 -7.04 15.04 0.23
C LYS A 101 -7.56 16.16 -0.67
N PRO A 102 -8.89 16.40 -0.71
CA PRO A 102 -9.45 17.53 -1.44
C PRO A 102 -8.90 18.85 -0.89
N GLU A 103 -8.57 19.81 -1.77
CA GLU A 103 -8.03 21.13 -1.39
C GLU A 103 -8.93 21.94 -0.43
N ASN A 104 -10.22 21.59 -0.36
CA ASN A 104 -11.21 22.22 0.52
C ASN A 104 -11.56 21.39 1.78
N ALA A 105 -10.82 20.33 2.09
CA ALA A 105 -11.10 19.45 3.23
C ALA A 105 -10.62 20.01 4.60
N ALA A 106 -10.70 21.33 4.78
CA ALA A 106 -10.36 22.03 6.02
C ALA A 106 -11.52 22.03 7.03
#